data_AF-U2RUG0-F1
#
_entry.id   AF-U2RUG0-F1
#
_cell.length_a   1.000
_cell.length_b   1.000
_cell.length_c   1.000
_cell.angle_alpha   90.00
_cell.angle_beta   90.00
_cell.angle_gamma   90.00
#
_symmetry.space_group_name_H-M   'P 1'
#
loop_
_entity.id
_entity.type
_entity.pdbx_description
1 polymer ?
#
loop_
_entity_poly.entity_id
_entity_poly.type
_entity_poly.pdbx_seq_one_letter_code
_entity_poly.pdbx_strand_id
1 'polypeptide(L)' 'MVDHSATLPGRGAWLHPVDECLDIALKRRAFGRALRVEGALDPTAIRAALREQAEEPVTSHE' A
#
# COMPACT_ATOMS: atom_id res chain seq x y z
N MET A 1 -8.20 -4.14 0.14
CA MET A 1 -8.30 -3.93 -1.32
C MET A 1 -7.26 -2.89 -1.69
N VAL A 2 -6.41 -3.17 -2.68
CA VAL A 2 -5.39 -2.23 -3.19
C VAL A 2 -5.99 -1.52 -4.39
N ASP A 3 -5.86 -0.19 -4.45
CA ASP A 3 -6.39 0.64 -5.53
C ASP A 3 -5.25 1.40 -6.20
N HIS A 4 -4.85 0.93 -7.37
CA HIS A 4 -3.73 1.50 -8.11
C HIS A 4 -4.09 2.85 -8.74
N SER A 5 -5.37 3.09 -9.05
CA SER A 5 -5.84 4.32 -9.68
C SER A 5 -6.21 5.42 -8.67
N ALA A 6 -6.23 5.12 -7.38
CA ALA A 6 -6.63 6.03 -6.30
C ALA A 6 -7.97 6.75 -6.53
N THR A 7 -8.96 5.99 -7.01
CA THR A 7 -10.32 6.46 -7.30
C THR A 7 -11.35 5.95 -6.31
N LEU A 8 -10.99 4.97 -5.46
CA LEU A 8 -11.96 4.44 -4.50
C LEU A 8 -12.36 5.49 -3.45
N PRO A 9 -13.67 5.62 -3.16
CA PRO A 9 -14.15 6.57 -2.18
C PRO A 9 -13.73 6.15 -0.76
N GLY A 10 -13.35 7.13 0.06
CA GLY A 10 -13.01 6.91 1.47
C GLY A 10 -11.59 7.34 1.82
N ARG A 11 -11.04 6.76 2.89
CA ARG A 11 -9.67 7.01 3.34
C ARG A 11 -8.73 6.00 2.73
N GLY A 12 -7.69 6.47 2.05
CA GLY A 12 -6.62 5.65 1.51
C GLY A 12 -5.27 5.95 2.18
N ALA A 13 -4.29 5.10 1.91
CA ALA A 13 -2.91 5.31 2.28
C ALA A 13 -2.02 4.98 1.09
N TRP A 14 -1.09 5.88 0.79
CA TRP A 14 -0.12 5.70 -0.28
C TRP A 14 1.14 5.04 0.22
N LEU A 15 1.70 4.17 -0.60
CA LEU A 15 2.94 3.47 -0.33
C LEU A 15 3.73 3.37 -1.62
N HIS A 16 5.05 3.55 -1.54
CA HIS A 16 5.94 3.21 -2.64
C HIS A 16 5.91 1.70 -2.92
N PRO A 17 6.08 1.26 -4.18
CA PRO A 17 6.09 -0.15 -4.55
C PRO A 17 7.40 -0.85 -4.14
N VAL A 18 7.77 -0.76 -2.86
CA VAL A 18 9.02 -1.27 -2.29
C VAL A 18 8.73 -1.99 -0.98
N ASP A 19 9.22 -3.22 -0.84
CA ASP A 19 8.94 -4.06 0.35
C ASP A 19 9.44 -3.41 1.65
N GLU A 20 10.60 -2.74 1.62
CA GLU A 20 11.14 -2.01 2.77
C GLU A 20 10.21 -0.88 3.24
N CYS A 21 9.57 -0.16 2.30
CA CYS A 21 8.61 0.88 2.64
C CYS A 21 7.38 0.29 3.35
N LEU A 22 6.93 -0.90 2.96
CA LEU A 22 5.85 -1.61 3.63
C LEU A 22 6.24 -1.97 5.07
N ASP A 23 7.42 -2.52 5.28
CA ASP A 23 7.89 -2.90 6.62
C ASP A 23 7.99 -1.69 7.57
N ILE A 24 8.49 -0.56 7.07
CA ILE A 24 8.52 0.70 7.84
C ILE A 24 7.09 1.17 8.16
N ALA A 25 6.18 1.14 7.18
CA ALA A 25 4.80 1.55 7.36
C ALA A 25 4.06 0.68 8.39
N LEU A 26 4.29 -0.64 8.39
CA LEU A 26 3.73 -1.58 9.36
C LEU A 26 4.30 -1.35 10.76
N LYS A 27 5.62 -1.25 10.90
CA LYS A 27 6.29 -0.97 12.19
C LYS A 27 5.78 0.32 12.84
N ARG A 28 5.50 1.35 12.03
CA ARG A 28 5.01 2.66 12.50
C ARG A 28 3.48 2.73 12.62
N ARG A 29 2.75 1.65 12.35
CA ARG A 29 1.28 1.61 12.27
C ARG A 29 0.69 2.71 11.38
N ALA A 30 1.36 3.02 10.26
CA ALA A 30 0.97 4.10 9.36
C ALA A 30 -0.44 3.87 8.77
N PHE A 31 -0.74 2.64 8.34
CA PHE A 31 -2.05 2.28 7.79
C PHE A 31 -3.16 2.36 8.84
N GLY A 32 -2.92 1.87 10.05
CA GLY A 32 -3.89 1.97 11.15
C GLY A 32 -4.25 3.43 11.45
N ARG A 33 -3.25 4.33 11.44
CA ARG A 33 -3.46 5.78 11.60
C ARG A 33 -4.20 6.41 10.41
N ALA A 34 -3.82 6.09 9.18
CA ALA A 34 -4.42 6.66 7.97
C ALA A 34 -5.89 6.24 7.80
N LEU A 35 -6.16 4.95 8.04
CA LEU A 35 -7.48 4.35 7.90
C LEU A 35 -8.35 4.47 9.15
N ARG A 36 -7.77 4.90 10.29
CA ARG A 36 -8.42 4.95 11.62
C ARG A 36 -8.99 3.59 12.04
N VAL A 37 -8.22 2.54 11.82
CA VAL A 37 -8.58 1.19 12.25
C VAL A 37 -7.77 0.83 13.49
N GLU A 38 -8.45 0.37 14.53
CA GLU A 38 -7.82 -0.21 15.70
C GLU A 38 -7.54 -1.70 15.44
N GLY A 39 -6.29 -2.12 15.63
CA GLY A 39 -5.89 -3.53 15.50
C GLY A 39 -4.74 -3.77 14.54
N ALA A 40 -4.32 -5.04 14.46
CA ALA A 40 -3.33 -5.48 13.50
C ALA A 40 -3.97 -5.60 12.12
N LEU A 41 -3.37 -4.94 11.13
CA LEU A 41 -3.76 -5.08 9.73
C LEU A 41 -2.97 -6.24 9.13
N ASP A 42 -3.65 -7.10 8.37
CA ASP A 42 -2.99 -8.16 7.61
C ASP A 42 -2.30 -7.56 6.37
N PRO A 43 -0.95 -7.61 6.29
CA PRO A 43 -0.22 -7.06 5.16
C PRO A 43 -0.15 -8.01 3.96
N THR A 44 -0.68 -9.23 4.06
CA THR A 44 -0.54 -10.27 3.03
C THR A 44 -1.00 -9.80 1.66
N ALA A 45 -2.17 -9.17 1.58
CA ALA A 45 -2.70 -8.63 0.33
C ALA A 45 -1.84 -7.50 -0.25
N ILE A 46 -1.21 -6.68 0.59
CA ILE A 46 -0.31 -5.60 0.14
C ILE A 46 1.01 -6.19 -0.37
N ARG A 47 1.57 -7.19 0.33
CA ARG A 47 2.80 -7.89 -0.12
C ARG A 47 2.62 -8.60 -1.46
N ALA A 48 1.46 -9.20 -1.70
CA ALA A 48 1.13 -9.78 -2.99
C ALA A 48 1.10 -8.71 -4.10
N ALA A 49 0.34 -7.63 -3.87
CA ALA A 49 0.22 -6.54 -4.84
C ALA A 49 1.57 -5.84 -5.13
N LEU A 50 2.46 -5.71 -4.13
CA LEU A 50 3.81 -5.16 -4.34
C LEU A 50 4.67 -6.03 -5.26
N ARG A 51 4.54 -7.37 -5.19
CA ARG A 51 5.23 -8.28 -6.09
C ARG A 51 4.70 -8.15 -7.51
N GLU A 52 3.37 -8.11 -7.66
CA GLU A 52 2.71 -7.93 -8.96
C GLU A 52 3.05 -6.57 -9.60
N GLN A 53 3.18 -5.49 -8.80
CA GLN A 53 3.57 -4.16 -9.31
C GLN A 53 5.05 -4.04 -9.65
N ALA A 54 5.93 -4.85 -9.05
CA ALA A 54 7.33 -4.89 -9.44
C ALA A 54 7.53 -5.46 -10.85
N GLU A 55 6.50 -6.13 -11.40
CA GLU A 55 6.49 -6.69 -12.75
C GLU A 55 5.87 -5.74 -13.79
N GLU A 56 5.25 -4.63 -13.38
CA GLU A 56 4.71 -3.65 -14.31
C GLU A 56 5.80 -2.64 -14.74
N PRO A 57 6.10 -2.54 -16.05
CA PRO A 57 7.11 -1.61 -16.53
C PRO A 57 6.63 -0.19 -16.21
N VAL A 58 7.52 0.61 -15.63
CA VAL A 58 7.37 2.04 -15.41
C VAL A 58 7.03 2.71 -16.75
N THR A 59 5.75 2.82 -17.09
CA THR A 59 5.29 3.75 -18.11
C THR A 59 5.30 5.13 -17.50
N SER A 60 6.49 5.74 -17.60
CA SER A 60 6.71 7.17 -17.77
C SER A 60 5.43 7.85 -18.26
N HIS A 61 4.78 8.62 -17.40
CA HIS A 61 3.90 9.67 -17.89
C HIS A 61 4.74 10.96 -17.89
N GLU A 62 5.02 11.43 -19.11
CA GLU A 62 5.53 12.77 -19.43
C GLU A 62 4.72 13.88 -18.75
#